data_AF-D4ARJ5-F1
#
_entry.id   AF-D4ARJ5-F1
#
_cell.length_a   1.000
_cell.length_b   1.000
_cell.length_c   1.000
_cell.angle_alpha   90.00
_cell.angle_beta   90.00
_cell.angle_gamma   90.00
#
_symmetry.space_group_name_H-M   'P 1'
#
loop_
_entity.id
_entity.type
_entity.pdbx_description
1 polymer ?
#
loop_
_entity_poly.entity_id
_entity_poly.type
_entity_poly.pdbx_seq_one_letter_code
_entity_poly.pdbx_strand_id
1 'polypeptide(L)'
;MPNIILILRGVQALLAVVTLGLISYFNYPHAILTRRTLVINWVRERLVFGGLDSANFLLFDSIWTLFIALPFIVFSPKFFPALAHQYALLGVEAATVLFWFSAFISLAVDTSNIGQCTVCSVVKAAIAFGAFEWWVIPSRYLYLDLN
;
A
#
# COMPACT_ATOMS: atom_id res chain seq x y z
N MET A 1 -18.25 -9.22 19.43
CA MET A 1 -17.11 -8.40 19.89
C MET A 1 -16.75 -7.34 18.83
N PRO A 2 -17.53 -6.25 18.70
CA PRO A 2 -17.35 -5.26 17.63
C PRO A 2 -16.06 -4.42 17.75
N ASN A 3 -15.49 -4.29 18.95
CA ASN A 3 -14.34 -3.42 19.21
C ASN A 3 -13.04 -3.92 18.53
N ILE A 4 -12.79 -5.23 18.50
CA ILE A 4 -11.57 -5.80 17.87
C ILE A 4 -11.58 -5.58 16.36
N ILE A 5 -12.75 -5.76 15.72
CA ILE A 5 -12.90 -5.56 14.27
C ILE A 5 -12.65 -4.09 13.91
N LEU A 6 -13.14 -3.15 14.72
CA LEU A 6 -12.90 -1.72 14.50
C LEU A 6 -11.41 -1.36 14.65
N ILE A 7 -10.72 -1.95 15.63
CA ILE A 7 -9.27 -1.75 15.81
C ILE A 7 -8.49 -2.26 14.60
N LEU A 8 -8.79 -3.46 14.11
CA LEU A 8 -8.13 -4.03 12.93
C LEU A 8 -8.31 -3.15 11.69
N ARG A 9 -9.49 -2.56 11.49
CA ARG A 9 -9.74 -1.59 10.41
C ARG A 9 -8.95 -0.28 10.60
N GLY A 10 -8.79 0.16 11.84
CA GLY A 10 -7.95 1.31 12.18
C GLY A 10 -6.48 1.05 11.86
N VAL A 11 -5.97 -0.13 12.19
CA VAL A 11 -4.59 -0.54 11.86
C VAL A 11 -4.39 -0.61 10.35
N GLN A 12 -5.34 -1.21 9.63
CA GLN A 12 -5.36 -1.24 8.16
C GLN A 12 -5.26 0.17 7.56
N ALA A 13 -6.12 1.10 8.02
CA ALA A 13 -6.09 2.48 7.56
C ALA A 13 -4.75 3.18 7.84
N LEU A 14 -4.17 2.97 9.03
CA LEU A 14 -2.91 3.60 9.41
C LEU A 14 -1.73 3.09 8.56
N LEU A 15 -1.66 1.78 8.33
CA LEU A 15 -0.62 1.17 7.49
C LEU A 15 -0.74 1.62 6.02
N ALA A 16 -1.96 1.71 5.48
CA ALA A 16 -2.22 2.28 4.16
C ALA A 16 -1.79 3.76 4.04
N VAL A 17 -1.99 4.58 5.09
CA VAL A 17 -1.52 5.97 5.12
C VAL A 17 0.01 6.05 5.15
N VAL A 18 0.66 5.22 5.98
CA VAL A 18 2.13 5.21 6.10
C VAL A 18 2.77 4.79 4.79
N THR A 19 2.27 3.74 4.15
CA THR A 19 2.74 3.28 2.83
C THR A 19 2.53 4.34 1.75
N LEU A 20 1.39 5.02 1.72
CA LEU A 20 1.13 6.14 0.82
C LEU A 20 2.14 7.28 1.02
N GLY A 21 2.47 7.62 2.27
CA GLY A 21 3.47 8.63 2.61
C GLY A 21 4.88 8.26 2.13
N LEU A 22 5.29 7.00 2.35
CA LEU A 22 6.61 6.51 1.94
C LEU A 22 6.76 6.46 0.41
N ILE A 23 5.74 5.96 -0.30
CA ILE A 23 5.76 5.81 -1.76
C ILE A 23 5.56 7.14 -2.46
N SER A 24 4.77 8.06 -1.90
CA SER A 24 4.67 9.41 -2.44
C SER A 24 5.98 10.18 -2.32
N TYR A 25 6.67 10.10 -1.18
CA TYR A 25 8.02 10.70 -1.01
C TYR A 25 9.01 10.18 -2.07
N PHE A 26 8.95 8.89 -2.39
CA PHE A 26 9.77 8.29 -3.45
C PHE A 26 9.40 8.81 -4.85
N ASN A 27 8.11 8.94 -5.16
CA ASN A 27 7.61 9.32 -6.48
C ASN A 27 7.64 10.83 -6.78
N TYR A 28 7.67 11.72 -5.77
CA TYR A 28 7.68 13.16 -6.03
C TYR A 28 9.02 13.65 -6.63
N PRO A 29 9.01 14.45 -7.72
CA PRO A 29 10.19 15.13 -8.22
C PRO A 29 10.70 16.15 -7.19
N HIS A 30 11.81 15.83 -6.54
CA HIS A 30 12.51 16.77 -5.68
C HIS A 30 13.23 17.78 -6.58
N ALA A 31 12.58 18.92 -6.86
CA ALA A 31 13.23 20.08 -7.47
C ALA A 31 14.14 20.74 -6.43
N ILE A 32 15.32 20.15 -6.21
CA ILE A 32 16.38 20.74 -5.40
C ILE A 32 17.39 21.40 -6.34
N LEU A 33 17.51 22.72 -6.22
CA LEU A 33 18.51 23.58 -6.89
C LEU A 33 19.92 23.27 -6.38
N THR A 34 20.47 22.06 -6.61
CA THR A 34 21.89 21.79 -6.31
C THR A 34 22.76 22.15 -7.51
N ARG A 35 23.16 23.41 -7.52
CA ARG A 35 24.18 23.99 -8.40
C ARG A 35 25.56 23.37 -8.09
N ARG A 36 25.86 22.14 -8.56
CA ARG A 36 27.23 21.65 -8.84
C ARG A 36 27.22 20.28 -9.52
N THR A 37 27.60 20.31 -10.80
CA THR A 37 28.18 19.28 -11.69
C THR A 37 28.79 18.01 -11.05
N LEU A 38 27.96 17.16 -10.43
CA LEU A 38 28.13 15.69 -10.25
C LEU A 38 26.76 14.98 -10.35
N VAL A 39 25.79 15.64 -10.99
CA VAL A 39 24.36 15.30 -11.01
C VAL A 39 23.97 14.48 -12.25
N ILE A 40 24.95 14.03 -13.04
CA ILE A 40 24.69 13.29 -14.28
C ILE A 40 24.35 11.81 -14.04
N ASN A 41 24.63 11.28 -12.84
CA ASN A 41 24.21 9.92 -12.45
C ASN A 41 22.84 9.89 -11.76
N TRP A 42 22.57 10.84 -10.85
CA TRP A 42 21.32 10.86 -10.09
C TRP A 42 20.07 11.22 -10.92
N VAL A 43 20.22 11.99 -12.00
CA VAL A 43 19.12 12.32 -12.94
C VAL A 43 18.94 11.24 -14.01
N ARG A 44 19.99 10.48 -14.36
CA ARG A 44 19.87 9.32 -15.26
C ARG A 44 19.35 8.08 -14.54
N GLU A 45 19.65 7.91 -13.26
CA GLU A 45 18.97 6.95 -12.37
C GLU A 45 17.48 7.32 -12.21
N ARG A 46 17.15 8.61 -12.18
CA ARG A 46 15.76 9.10 -12.21
C ARG A 46 15.02 8.79 -13.52
N LEU A 47 15.74 8.57 -14.63
CA LEU A 47 15.19 8.14 -15.93
C LEU A 47 15.05 6.60 -16.05
N VAL A 48 15.58 5.82 -15.11
CA VAL A 48 15.37 4.35 -15.03
C VAL A 48 14.37 3.98 -13.93
N PHE A 49 14.26 4.78 -12.86
CA PHE A 49 13.42 4.46 -11.70
C PHE A 49 12.29 5.47 -11.41
N GLY A 50 12.11 6.49 -12.26
CA GLY A 50 10.95 7.40 -12.23
C GLY A 50 9.66 6.82 -12.82
N GLY A 51 9.62 5.51 -13.05
CA GLY A 51 8.51 4.78 -13.66
C GLY A 51 8.60 3.29 -13.37
N LEU A 52 8.84 2.92 -12.11
CA LEU A 52 8.57 1.53 -11.71
C LEU A 52 7.06 1.39 -11.60
N ASP A 53 6.47 0.71 -12.58
CA ASP A 53 5.04 0.39 -12.58
C ASP A 53 4.64 -0.30 -11.25
N SER A 54 5.56 -1.02 -10.60
CA SER A 54 5.41 -1.59 -9.27
C SER A 54 5.23 -0.57 -8.15
N ALA A 55 5.96 0.54 -8.15
CA ALA A 55 5.80 1.62 -7.17
C ALA A 55 4.48 2.36 -7.38
N ASN A 56 4.10 2.59 -8.64
CA ASN A 56 2.79 3.16 -8.99
C ASN A 56 1.64 2.24 -8.59
N PHE A 57 1.84 0.92 -8.71
CA PHE A 57 0.85 -0.07 -8.30
C PHE A 57 0.67 -0.12 -6.77
N LEU A 58 1.76 -0.02 -5.99
CA LEU A 58 1.66 0.11 -4.54
C LEU A 58 0.98 1.42 -4.11
N LEU A 59 1.21 2.52 -4.84
CA LEU A 59 0.50 3.79 -4.63
C LEU A 59 -1.01 3.63 -4.92
N PHE A 60 -1.35 3.01 -6.05
CA PHE A 60 -2.73 2.68 -6.41
C PHE A 60 -3.40 1.87 -5.29
N ASP A 61 -2.72 0.87 -4.75
CA ASP A 61 -3.28 -0.01 -3.74
C ASP A 61 -3.52 0.70 -2.39
N SER A 62 -2.62 1.59 -1.98
CA SER A 62 -2.84 2.48 -0.83
C SER A 62 -4.08 3.37 -1.04
N ILE A 63 -4.27 3.95 -2.23
CA ILE A 63 -5.44 4.79 -2.56
C ILE A 63 -6.71 3.94 -2.60
N TRP A 64 -6.66 2.79 -3.26
CA TRP A 64 -7.76 1.82 -3.34
C TRP A 64 -8.25 1.44 -1.95
N THR A 65 -7.32 1.09 -1.05
CA THR A 65 -7.65 0.65 0.30
C THR A 65 -8.28 1.78 1.12
N LEU A 66 -7.74 3.00 1.03
CA LEU A 66 -8.15 4.13 1.85
C LEU A 66 -9.47 4.77 1.38
N PHE A 67 -9.66 4.93 0.07
CA PHE A 67 -10.80 5.66 -0.49
C PHE A 67 -11.90 4.76 -1.05
N ILE A 68 -11.62 3.51 -1.39
CA ILE A 68 -12.60 2.59 -1.99
C ILE A 68 -12.92 1.46 -1.02
N ALA A 69 -11.96 0.62 -0.65
CA ALA A 69 -12.22 -0.60 0.11
C ALA A 69 -12.75 -0.30 1.52
N LEU A 70 -12.06 0.53 2.30
CA LEU A 70 -12.47 0.86 3.68
C LEU A 70 -13.83 1.58 3.74
N PRO A 71 -14.07 2.66 2.95
CA PRO A 71 -15.38 3.31 2.94
C PRO A 71 -16.49 2.37 2.48
N PHE A 72 -16.24 1.55 1.44
CA PHE A 72 -17.23 0.57 0.99
C PHE A 72 -17.60 -0.39 2.13
N ILE A 73 -16.62 -0.93 2.86
CA ILE A 73 -16.88 -1.91 3.91
C ILE A 73 -17.57 -1.30 5.14
N VAL A 74 -17.21 -0.08 5.52
CA VAL A 74 -17.76 0.59 6.71
C VAL A 74 -19.15 1.17 6.43
N PHE A 75 -19.36 1.76 5.25
CA PHE A 75 -20.59 2.49 4.93
C PHE A 75 -21.65 1.63 4.23
N SER A 76 -21.26 0.61 3.45
CA SER A 76 -22.22 -0.23 2.71
C SER A 76 -23.30 -0.88 3.62
N PRO A 77 -22.97 -1.47 4.79
CA PRO A 77 -23.98 -2.05 5.67
C PRO A 77 -24.95 -1.03 6.27
N LYS A 78 -24.55 0.25 6.35
CA LYS A 78 -25.30 1.30 7.03
C LYS A 78 -26.19 2.11 6.08
N PHE A 79 -25.72 2.33 4.86
CA PHE A 79 -26.37 3.22 3.89
C PHE A 79 -27.01 2.49 2.71
N PHE A 80 -26.50 1.31 2.33
CA PHE A 80 -26.95 0.59 1.14
C PHE A 80 -27.04 -0.93 1.38
N PRO A 81 -27.97 -1.40 2.23
CA PRO A 81 -28.12 -2.83 2.53
C PRO A 81 -28.42 -3.71 1.31
N ALA A 82 -28.95 -3.13 0.22
CA ALA A 82 -29.17 -3.82 -1.05
C ALA A 82 -27.90 -4.08 -1.88
N LEU A 83 -26.85 -3.26 -1.71
CA LEU A 83 -25.53 -3.46 -2.32
C LEU A 83 -24.55 -4.17 -1.38
N ALA A 84 -24.88 -4.23 -0.08
CA ALA A 84 -24.15 -4.94 0.96
C ALA A 84 -24.39 -6.46 0.92
N HIS A 85 -24.36 -7.08 -0.26
CA HIS A 85 -24.31 -8.53 -0.34
C HIS A 85 -22.98 -9.02 0.25
N GLN A 86 -23.05 -10.05 1.10
CA GLN A 86 -21.89 -10.70 1.70
C GLN A 86 -20.77 -11.04 0.69
N TYR A 87 -21.15 -11.39 -0.54
CA TYR A 87 -20.22 -11.69 -1.62
C TYR A 87 -19.52 -10.46 -2.21
N ALA A 88 -20.19 -9.31 -2.25
CA ALA A 88 -19.58 -8.06 -2.71
C ALA A 88 -18.54 -7.56 -1.70
N LEU A 89 -18.88 -7.66 -0.41
CA LEU A 89 -17.95 -7.32 0.67
C LEU A 89 -16.72 -8.22 0.67
N LEU A 90 -16.94 -9.53 0.57
CA LEU A 90 -15.87 -10.52 0.46
C LEU A 90 -15.03 -10.33 -0.80
N GLY A 91 -15.65 -9.98 -1.93
CA GLY A 91 -14.97 -9.71 -3.19
C GLY A 91 -14.02 -8.51 -3.09
N VAL A 92 -14.46 -7.41 -2.49
CA VAL A 92 -13.61 -6.22 -2.28
C VAL A 92 -12.46 -6.54 -1.33
N GLU A 93 -12.71 -7.27 -0.24
CA GLU A 93 -11.64 -7.70 0.67
C GLU A 93 -10.64 -8.63 -0.02
N ALA A 94 -11.12 -9.63 -0.77
CA ALA A 94 -10.26 -10.56 -1.50
C ALA A 94 -9.41 -9.85 -2.57
N ALA A 95 -10.00 -8.92 -3.33
CA ALA A 95 -9.27 -8.10 -4.29
C ALA A 95 -8.18 -7.28 -3.59
N THR A 96 -8.48 -6.70 -2.44
CA THR A 96 -7.52 -5.92 -1.65
C THR A 96 -6.36 -6.80 -1.17
N VAL A 97 -6.61 -8.02 -0.69
CA VAL A 97 -5.54 -8.99 -0.35
C VAL A 97 -4.63 -9.27 -1.55
N LEU A 98 -5.21 -9.50 -2.73
CA LEU A 98 -4.44 -9.81 -3.94
C LEU A 98 -3.62 -8.62 -4.43
N PHE A 99 -4.17 -7.40 -4.34
CA PHE A 99 -3.45 -6.18 -4.69
C PHE A 99 -2.26 -5.97 -3.78
N TRP A 100 -2.44 -6.03 -2.45
CA TRP A 100 -1.32 -5.86 -1.51
C TRP A 100 -0.25 -6.92 -1.73
N PHE A 101 -0.66 -8.19 -1.92
CA PHE A 101 0.26 -9.29 -2.19
C PHE A 101 1.15 -9.03 -3.41
N SER A 102 0.53 -8.68 -4.53
CA SER A 102 1.26 -8.44 -5.79
C SER A 102 2.07 -7.13 -5.75
N ALA A 103 1.61 -6.12 -5.01
CA ALA A 103 2.24 -4.81 -4.94
C ALA A 103 3.56 -4.83 -4.18
N PHE A 104 3.62 -5.43 -2.98
CA PHE A 104 4.89 -5.49 -2.24
C PHE A 104 5.90 -6.43 -2.93
N ILE A 105 5.44 -7.52 -3.57
CA ILE A 105 6.32 -8.47 -4.26
C ILE A 105 6.92 -7.84 -5.52
N SER A 106 6.10 -7.20 -6.36
CA SER A 106 6.60 -6.55 -7.58
C SER A 106 7.65 -5.49 -7.24
N LEU A 107 7.38 -4.67 -6.22
CA LEU A 107 8.34 -3.67 -5.76
C LEU A 107 9.60 -4.30 -5.16
N ALA A 108 9.50 -5.41 -4.45
CA ALA A 108 10.66 -6.14 -3.91
C ALA A 108 11.57 -6.72 -5.00
N VAL A 109 10.99 -7.28 -6.06
CA VAL A 109 11.75 -7.83 -7.19
C VAL A 109 12.50 -6.72 -7.92
N ASP A 110 11.83 -5.61 -8.21
CA ASP A 110 12.47 -4.48 -8.91
C ASP A 110 13.56 -3.80 -8.05
N THR A 111 13.42 -3.90 -6.73
CA THR A 111 14.33 -3.31 -5.72
C THR A 111 15.39 -4.32 -5.24
N SER A 112 15.45 -5.52 -5.80
CA SER A 112 16.35 -6.59 -5.32
C SER A 112 17.84 -6.26 -5.47
N ASN A 113 18.21 -5.48 -6.48
CA ASN A 113 19.61 -5.16 -6.81
C ASN A 113 20.04 -3.73 -6.45
N ILE A 114 19.19 -2.93 -5.80
CA ILE A 114 19.60 -1.59 -5.39
C ILE A 114 20.44 -1.62 -4.11
N GLY A 115 21.63 -1.00 -4.20
CA GLY A 115 22.64 -0.94 -3.14
C GLY A 115 22.18 -0.17 -1.89
N GLN A 116 23.13 0.13 -1.00
CA GLN A 116 22.82 0.89 0.23
C GLN A 116 22.73 2.39 -0.08
N CYS A 117 21.49 2.90 -0.16
CA CYS A 117 21.21 4.32 -0.30
C CYS A 117 20.03 4.73 0.59
N THR A 118 19.98 5.98 1.07
CA THR A 118 18.93 6.45 1.99
C THR A 118 17.53 6.32 1.39
N VAL A 119 17.38 6.63 0.10
CA VAL A 119 16.11 6.46 -0.65
C VAL A 119 15.74 4.98 -0.78
N CYS A 120 16.74 4.11 -0.99
CA CYS A 120 16.57 2.65 -1.09
C CYS A 120 16.03 2.06 0.23
N SER A 121 16.50 2.57 1.37
CA SER A 121 16.01 2.16 2.69
C SER A 121 14.53 2.52 2.90
N VAL A 122 14.08 3.66 2.36
CA VAL A 122 12.66 4.07 2.40
C VAL A 122 11.80 3.11 1.57
N VAL A 123 12.24 2.73 0.37
CA VAL A 123 11.53 1.75 -0.47
C VAL A 123 11.45 0.38 0.21
N LYS A 124 12.55 -0.09 0.82
CA LYS A 124 12.57 -1.33 1.60
C LYS A 124 11.60 -1.29 2.79
N ALA A 125 11.47 -0.14 3.46
CA ALA A 125 10.47 0.04 4.50
C ALA A 125 9.04 -0.04 3.93
N ALA A 126 8.78 0.59 2.79
CA ALA A 126 7.46 0.53 2.14
C ALA A 126 7.06 -0.91 1.75
N ILE A 127 8.01 -1.71 1.25
CA ILE A 127 7.78 -3.15 0.98
C ILE A 127 7.39 -3.89 2.26
N ALA A 128 8.10 -3.67 3.37
CA ALA A 128 7.80 -4.32 4.64
C ALA A 128 6.41 -3.94 5.17
N PHE A 129 6.04 -2.66 5.10
CA PHE A 129 4.71 -2.21 5.49
C PHE A 129 3.61 -2.77 4.58
N GLY A 130 3.87 -2.92 3.27
CA GLY A 130 2.94 -3.59 2.36
C GLY A 130 2.72 -5.07 2.71
N ALA A 131 3.78 -5.77 3.13
CA ALA A 131 3.66 -7.16 3.60
C ALA A 131 2.86 -7.27 4.92
N PHE A 132 3.02 -6.31 5.84
CA PHE A 132 2.21 -6.27 7.06
C PHE A 132 0.73 -6.01 6.76
N GLU A 133 0.45 -5.07 5.84
CA GLU A 133 -0.91 -4.75 5.42
C GLU A 133 -1.60 -5.97 4.79
N TRP A 134 -0.89 -6.69 3.92
CA TRP A 134 -1.36 -7.96 3.35
C TRP A 134 -1.78 -8.97 4.41
N TRP A 135 -1.09 -9.05 5.55
CA TRP A 135 -1.42 -9.99 6.63
C TRP A 135 -2.55 -9.51 7.55
N VAL A 136 -2.65 -8.20 7.78
CA VAL A 136 -3.72 -7.62 8.62
C VAL A 136 -5.10 -7.87 8.02
N ILE A 137 -5.25 -7.80 6.70
CA ILE A 137 -6.54 -7.99 6.02
C ILE A 137 -7.17 -9.39 6.28
N PRO A 138 -6.49 -10.52 6.03
CA PRO A 138 -7.06 -11.85 6.27
C PRO A 138 -7.15 -12.22 7.77
N SER A 139 -6.36 -11.59 8.64
CA SER A 139 -6.35 -11.91 10.08
C SER A 139 -7.73 -11.83 10.73
N ARG A 140 -8.60 -10.93 10.26
CA ARG A 140 -9.99 -10.80 10.71
C ARG A 140 -10.79 -12.10 10.60
N TYR A 141 -10.61 -12.86 9.53
CA TYR A 141 -11.37 -14.09 9.30
C TYR A 141 -10.93 -15.20 10.26
N LEU A 142 -9.63 -15.32 10.51
CA LEU A 142 -9.08 -16.22 11.54
C LEU A 142 -9.67 -15.93 12.93
N TYR A 143 -9.90 -14.66 13.27
CA TYR A 143 -10.56 -14.28 14.54
C TYR A 143 -12.06 -14.61 14.60
N LEU A 144 -12.73 -14.72 13.45
CA LEU A 144 -14.15 -15.11 13.38
C LEU A 144 -14.33 -16.63 13.42
N ASP A 145 -13.35 -17.41 12.94
CA ASP A 145 -13.39 -18.88 12.99
C ASP A 145 -13.03 -19.47 14.38
N LEU A 146 -12.40 -18.66 15.24
CA LEU A 146 -11.98 -19.05 16.61
C LEU A 146 -13.02 -18.73 17.70
N ASN A 147 -14.18 -18.13 17.37
CA ASN A 147 -15.25 -17.77 18.30
C ASN A 147 -16.62 -18.25 17.79
#